data_AF-A0A1Y3F3I6-F1
#
_entry.id   AF-A0A1Y3F3I6-F1
#
_cell.length_a   1.000
_cell.length_b   1.000
_cell.length_c   1.000
_cell.angle_alpha   90.00
_cell.angle_beta   90.00
_cell.angle_gamma   90.00
#
_symmetry.space_group_name_H-M   'P 1'
#
loop_
_entity.id
_entity.type
_entity.pdbx_description
1 polymer ?
#
loop_
_entity_poly.entity_id
_entity_poly.type
_entity_poly.pdbx_seq_one_letter_code
_entity_poly.pdbx_strand_id
1 'polypeptide(L)'
;MGCLYRAELNSIASIWYCFFFVFLQGYLLYVGIERYSTLAESKLNENSSSFLPLYIGLHGLAVTLLPFFIVSAIFKVGNLANDCVRIGEKRPPIIHTAGNWCCRKLKACWLHGLPVTQTLHLIIASTFLLCGALVEAEFQGDESQLRIGKYFPFFD
;
A
#
# COMPACT_ATOMS: atom_id res chain seq x y z
N MET A 1 -10.46 -33.28 -0.82
CA MET A 1 -9.00 -33.02 -0.84
C MET A 1 -8.76 -31.64 -0.25
N GLY A 2 -8.64 -31.55 1.07
CA GLY A 2 -8.47 -30.27 1.75
C GLY A 2 -7.02 -29.84 1.78
N CYS A 3 -6.71 -28.63 1.32
CA CYS A 3 -5.46 -27.96 1.67
C CYS A 3 -5.54 -27.57 3.15
N LEU A 4 -4.85 -28.32 4.02
CA LEU A 4 -4.70 -27.96 5.43
C LEU A 4 -3.67 -26.83 5.54
N TYR A 5 -4.15 -25.59 5.68
CA TYR A 5 -3.31 -24.45 6.04
C TYR A 5 -3.19 -24.39 7.56
N ARG A 6 -1.98 -24.67 8.08
CA ARG A 6 -1.69 -24.53 9.50
C ARG A 6 -1.20 -23.10 9.74
N ALA A 7 -2.09 -22.24 10.22
CA ALA A 7 -1.76 -20.88 10.60
C ALA A 7 -0.78 -20.91 11.79
N GLU A 8 0.46 -20.49 11.55
CA GLU A 8 1.45 -20.20 12.61
C GLU A 8 1.62 -18.69 12.70
N LEU A 9 1.70 -18.16 13.93
CA LEU A 9 2.06 -16.76 14.15
C LEU A 9 3.50 -16.50 13.70
N ASN A 10 3.73 -15.32 13.15
CA ASN A 10 5.07 -14.87 12.81
C ASN A 10 5.87 -14.45 14.07
N SER A 11 7.10 -13.99 13.88
CA SER A 11 7.93 -13.44 14.95
C SER A 11 7.30 -12.21 15.61
N ILE A 12 7.55 -12.05 16.92
CA ILE A 12 7.12 -10.89 17.71
C ILE A 12 7.58 -9.56 17.10
N ALA A 13 8.75 -9.55 16.45
CA ALA A 13 9.29 -8.39 15.75
C ALA A 13 8.43 -7.98 14.55
N SER A 14 7.90 -8.95 13.80
CA SER A 14 7.01 -8.69 12.65
C SER A 14 5.65 -8.16 13.11
N ILE A 15 5.15 -8.66 14.24
CA ILE A 15 3.90 -8.17 14.86
C ILE A 15 4.07 -6.70 15.30
N TRP A 16 5.17 -6.37 15.97
CA TRP A 16 5.47 -5.00 16.37
C TRP A 16 5.67 -4.07 15.18
N TYR A 17 6.36 -4.54 14.14
CA TYR A 17 6.48 -3.83 12.87
C TYR A 17 5.09 -3.53 12.28
N CYS A 18 4.22 -4.54 12.18
CA CYS A 18 2.85 -4.36 11.71
C CYS A 18 2.11 -3.27 12.50
N PHE A 19 2.15 -3.36 13.83
CA PHE A 19 1.46 -2.41 14.71
C PHE A 19 1.93 -0.96 14.47
N PHE A 20 3.24 -0.74 14.47
CA PHE A 20 3.81 0.60 14.25
C PHE A 20 3.42 1.17 12.89
N PHE A 21 3.52 0.35 11.84
CA PHE A 21 3.23 0.81 10.49
C PHE A 21 1.76 0.98 10.20
N VAL A 22 0.86 0.16 10.77
CA VAL A 22 -0.58 0.40 10.69
C VAL A 22 -0.96 1.71 11.36
N PHE A 23 -0.34 2.02 12.51
CA PHE A 23 -0.58 3.30 13.18
C PHE A 23 -0.10 4.48 12.33
N LEU A 24 1.12 4.41 11.79
CA LEU A 24 1.66 5.41 10.89
C LEU A 24 0.78 5.56 9.64
N GLN A 25 0.30 4.45 9.07
CA GLN A 25 -0.53 4.47 7.88
C GLN A 25 -1.90 5.08 8.15
N GLY A 26 -2.47 4.79 9.32
CA GLY A 26 -3.71 5.42 9.80
C GLY A 26 -3.55 6.93 9.97
N TYR A 27 -2.42 7.38 10.51
CA TYR A 27 -2.11 8.81 10.61
C TYR A 27 -1.99 9.49 9.24
N LEU A 28 -1.27 8.87 8.29
CA LEU A 28 -1.16 9.38 6.92
C LEU A 28 -2.52 9.42 6.22
N LEU A 29 -3.38 8.44 6.47
CA LEU A 29 -4.75 8.42 5.96
C LEU A 29 -5.58 9.56 6.53
N TYR A 30 -5.49 9.83 7.84
CA TYR A 30 -6.18 10.94 8.49
C TYR A 30 -5.77 12.29 7.86
N VAL A 31 -4.47 12.54 7.75
CA VAL A 31 -3.94 13.77 7.13
C VAL A 31 -4.36 13.89 5.67
N GLY A 32 -4.39 12.77 4.93
CA GLY A 32 -4.87 12.75 3.54
C GLY A 32 -6.33 13.14 3.42
N ILE A 33 -7.19 12.64 4.30
CA ILE A 33 -8.63 12.96 4.31
C ILE A 33 -8.88 14.44 4.59
N GLU A 34 -8.18 15.04 5.56
CA GLU A 34 -8.32 16.48 5.84
C GLU A 34 -7.86 17.37 4.67
N ARG A 35 -6.79 16.96 3.98
CA ARG A 35 -6.34 17.66 2.77
C ARG A 35 -7.35 17.51 1.64
N TYR A 36 -7.91 16.31 1.48
CA TYR A 36 -8.91 16.03 0.47
C TYR A 36 -10.18 16.85 0.66
N SER A 37 -10.70 17.01 1.88
CA SER A 37 -11.90 17.81 2.11
C SER A 37 -11.70 19.27 1.71
N THR A 38 -10.53 19.83 2.06
CA THR A 38 -10.17 21.21 1.69
C THR A 38 -10.08 21.40 0.16
N LEU A 39 -9.50 20.43 -0.55
CA LEU A 39 -9.38 20.45 -2.01
C LEU A 39 -10.71 20.18 -2.73
N ALA A 40 -11.55 19.32 -2.16
CA ALA A 40 -12.86 19.02 -2.71
C ALA A 40 -13.76 20.27 -2.69
N GLU A 41 -13.70 21.07 -1.62
CA GLU A 41 -14.44 22.33 -1.51
C GLU A 41 -13.94 23.38 -2.53
N SER A 42 -12.63 23.48 -2.77
CA SER A 42 -12.08 24.46 -3.71
C SER A 42 -12.38 24.10 -5.17
N LYS A 43 -12.17 22.83 -5.57
CA LYS A 43 -12.32 22.40 -6.98
C LYS A 43 -13.76 22.19 -7.42
N LEU A 44 -14.71 22.05 -6.48
CA LEU A 44 -16.15 22.07 -6.80
C LEU A 44 -16.58 23.39 -7.46
N ASN A 45 -15.84 24.48 -7.25
CA ASN A 45 -16.13 25.78 -7.81
C ASN A 45 -15.51 26.01 -9.21
N GLU A 46 -14.47 25.24 -9.59
CA GLU A 46 -13.67 25.47 -10.80
C GLU A 46 -13.93 24.47 -11.96
N ASN A 47 -14.87 23.52 -11.83
CA ASN A 47 -15.26 22.54 -12.87
C ASN A 47 -14.14 21.66 -13.48
N SER A 48 -12.88 21.76 -13.03
CA SER A 48 -11.75 20.97 -13.52
C SER A 48 -11.37 19.88 -12.51
N SER A 49 -11.92 18.67 -12.66
CA SER A 49 -11.84 17.59 -11.65
C SER A 49 -11.25 16.28 -12.17
N SER A 50 -10.31 16.30 -13.12
CA SER A 50 -9.67 15.07 -13.61
C SER A 50 -8.76 14.39 -12.58
N PHE A 51 -8.23 15.15 -11.60
CA PHE A 51 -7.26 14.65 -10.62
C PHE A 51 -7.91 13.95 -9.41
N LEU A 52 -9.07 14.45 -8.98
CA LEU A 52 -9.83 13.96 -7.82
C LEU A 52 -10.10 12.44 -7.84
N PRO A 53 -10.59 11.82 -8.93
CA PRO A 53 -10.86 10.38 -8.96
C PRO A 53 -9.58 9.53 -8.86
N LEU A 54 -8.45 10.01 -9.40
CA LEU A 54 -7.17 9.30 -9.32
C LEU A 54 -6.64 9.30 -7.87
N TYR A 55 -6.75 10.43 -7.18
CA TYR A 55 -6.40 10.54 -5.76
C TYR A 55 -7.22 9.57 -4.89
N ILE A 56 -8.54 9.56 -5.07
CA ILE A 56 -9.46 8.66 -4.35
C ILE A 56 -9.13 7.20 -4.67
N GLY A 57 -8.85 6.88 -5.94
CA GLY A 57 -8.47 5.54 -6.38
C GLY A 57 -7.19 5.03 -5.72
N LEU A 58 -6.14 5.87 -5.67
CA LEU A 58 -4.88 5.54 -5.02
C LEU A 58 -5.06 5.35 -3.51
N HIS A 59 -5.79 6.25 -2.83
CA HIS A 59 -6.11 6.09 -1.42
C HIS A 59 -6.93 4.82 -1.14
N GLY A 60 -7.95 4.54 -1.96
CA GLY A 60 -8.78 3.34 -1.86
C GLY A 60 -7.99 2.05 -2.06
N LEU A 61 -7.05 2.04 -3.02
CA LEU A 61 -6.14 0.92 -3.24
C LEU A 61 -5.25 0.67 -2.00
N ALA A 62 -4.68 1.74 -1.45
CA ALA A 62 -3.80 1.63 -0.28
C ALA A 62 -4.55 1.11 0.96
N VAL A 63 -5.78 1.58 1.18
CA VAL A 63 -6.66 1.08 2.26
C VAL A 63 -7.04 -0.38 2.04
N THR A 64 -7.32 -0.78 0.80
CA THR A 64 -7.67 -2.17 0.45
C THR A 64 -6.50 -3.12 0.65
N LEU A 65 -5.26 -2.68 0.41
CA LEU A 65 -4.04 -3.49 0.62
C LEU A 65 -3.66 -3.63 2.11
N LEU A 66 -4.14 -2.73 2.98
CA LEU A 66 -3.85 -2.72 4.41
C LEU A 66 -4.25 -4.02 5.16
N PRO A 67 -5.47 -4.58 5.00
CA PRO A 67 -5.81 -5.85 5.63
C PRO A 67 -4.92 -7.01 5.15
N PHE A 68 -4.50 -7.02 3.87
CA PHE A 68 -3.57 -8.03 3.37
C PHE A 68 -2.20 -7.92 4.03
N PHE A 69 -1.71 -6.69 4.24
CA PHE A 69 -0.48 -6.42 4.98
C PHE A 69 -0.57 -6.90 6.44
N ILE A 70 -1.70 -6.66 7.12
CA ILE A 70 -1.91 -7.10 8.51
C ILE A 70 -1.87 -8.63 8.60
N VAL A 71 -2.60 -9.30 7.72
CA VAL A 71 -2.63 -10.77 7.68
C VAL A 71 -1.24 -11.34 7.36
N SER A 72 -0.50 -10.76 6.41
CA SER A 72 0.82 -11.25 6.02
C SER A 72 1.90 -11.03 7.09
N ALA A 73 1.72 -10.02 7.94
CA ALA A 73 2.66 -9.69 9.02
C ALA A 73 2.41 -10.53 10.28
N ILE A 74 1.13 -10.77 10.62
CA ILE A 74 0.75 -11.54 11.82
C ILE A 74 0.91 -13.05 11.58
N PHE A 75 0.51 -13.54 10.42
CA PHE A 75 0.54 -14.96 10.08
C PHE A 75 1.69 -15.28 9.13
N LYS A 76 2.29 -16.46 9.31
CA LYS A 76 3.28 -16.97 8.36
C LYS A 76 2.62 -17.24 7.01
N VAL A 77 3.18 -16.63 5.96
CA VAL A 77 2.67 -16.72 4.59
C VAL A 77 3.27 -17.94 3.86
N GLY A 78 4.34 -18.53 4.42
CA GLY A 78 5.08 -19.61 3.78
C GLY A 78 6.08 -19.11 2.73
N ASN A 79 6.45 -17.83 2.79
CA ASN A 79 7.60 -17.28 2.08
C ASN A 79 8.79 -17.25 3.05
N LEU A 80 9.88 -17.92 2.69
CA LEU A 80 11.09 -18.02 3.53
C LEU A 80 11.64 -16.64 3.91
N ALA A 81 11.59 -15.67 2.98
CA ALA A 81 12.10 -14.32 3.20
C ALA A 81 11.21 -13.52 4.18
N ASN A 82 9.89 -13.70 4.12
CA ASN A 82 8.94 -13.03 5.00
C ASN A 82 8.95 -13.59 6.42
N ASP A 83 9.08 -14.92 6.53
CA ASP A 83 8.93 -15.65 7.79
C ASP A 83 10.27 -15.75 8.56
N CYS A 84 11.33 -15.07 8.08
CA CYS A 84 12.69 -15.03 8.65
C CYS A 84 13.24 -16.43 9.01
N VAL A 85 12.95 -17.43 8.17
CA VAL A 85 13.32 -18.82 8.45
C VAL A 85 14.83 -19.00 8.28
N ARG A 86 15.48 -19.57 9.29
CA ARG A 86 16.93 -19.84 9.25
C ARG A 86 17.23 -20.93 8.23
N ILE A 87 18.25 -20.72 7.41
CA ILE A 87 18.72 -21.71 6.43
C ILE A 87 19.18 -22.96 7.20
N GLY A 88 18.51 -24.09 6.96
CA GLY A 88 18.80 -25.38 7.61
C GLY A 88 17.77 -25.85 8.64
N GLU A 89 16.78 -25.03 8.99
CA GLU A 89 15.71 -25.47 9.88
C GLU A 89 14.72 -26.38 9.14
N LYS A 90 14.75 -27.69 9.44
CA LYS A 90 13.81 -28.67 8.85
C LYS A 90 12.42 -28.46 9.45
N ARG A 91 11.53 -27.78 8.73
CA ARG A 91 10.10 -27.74 9.05
C ARG A 91 9.28 -28.50 8.01
N PRO A 92 8.18 -29.17 8.41
CA PRO A 92 7.23 -29.72 7.46
C PRO A 92 6.63 -28.56 6.63
N PRO A 93 6.41 -28.76 5.32
CA PRO A 93 5.93 -27.70 4.45
C PRO A 93 4.54 -27.22 4.89
N ILE A 94 4.39 -25.92 5.16
CA ILE A 94 3.11 -25.28 5.56
C ILE A 94 2.02 -25.50 4.51
N ILE A 95 2.42 -25.67 3.24
CA ILE A 95 1.55 -26.00 2.12
C ILE A 95 1.89 -27.41 1.64
N HIS A 96 1.02 -28.39 1.88
CA HIS A 96 1.11 -29.71 1.26
C HIS A 96 0.41 -29.69 -0.10
N THR A 97 1.19 -29.72 -1.18
CA THR A 97 0.68 -29.71 -2.56
C THR A 97 0.99 -31.03 -3.24
N ALA A 98 -0.05 -31.83 -3.50
CA ALA A 98 -0.01 -33.01 -4.37
C ALA A 98 -0.22 -32.62 -5.85
N GLY A 99 0.44 -31.55 -6.31
CA GLY A 99 0.12 -30.86 -7.57
C GLY A 99 1.12 -31.08 -8.70
N ASN A 100 0.63 -30.90 -9.94
CA ASN A 100 1.36 -30.95 -11.21
C ASN A 100 2.65 -30.09 -11.23
N TRP A 101 3.51 -30.30 -12.24
CA TRP A 101 4.80 -29.59 -12.39
C TRP A 101 4.68 -28.06 -12.32
N CYS A 102 3.63 -27.47 -12.91
CA CYS A 102 3.35 -26.04 -12.85
C CYS A 102 3.11 -25.53 -11.42
N CYS A 103 2.31 -26.26 -10.62
CA CYS A 103 2.05 -25.90 -9.22
C CYS A 103 3.31 -25.99 -8.35
N ARG A 104 4.22 -26.92 -8.65
CA ARG A 104 5.53 -27.01 -7.97
C ARG A 104 6.43 -25.82 -8.29
N LYS A 105 6.45 -25.36 -9.55
CA LYS A 105 7.23 -24.18 -9.96
C LYS A 105 6.65 -22.89 -9.38
N LEU A 106 5.32 -22.71 -9.44
CA LEU A 106 4.65 -21.58 -8.81
C LEU A 106 4.95 -21.51 -7.30
N LYS A 107 4.87 -22.66 -6.62
CA LYS A 107 5.22 -22.76 -5.19
C LYS A 107 6.69 -22.46 -4.94
N ALA A 108 7.60 -22.91 -5.79
CA ALA A 108 9.03 -22.58 -5.66
C ALA A 108 9.28 -21.08 -5.85
N CYS A 109 8.62 -20.45 -6.82
CA CYS A 109 8.69 -18.99 -7.00
C CYS A 109 8.08 -18.24 -5.81
N TRP A 110 6.99 -18.74 -5.22
CA TRP A 110 6.37 -18.15 -4.03
C TRP A 110 7.28 -18.29 -2.79
N LEU A 111 7.93 -19.44 -2.65
CA LEU A 111 8.82 -19.76 -1.52
C LEU A 111 10.09 -18.89 -1.53
N HIS A 112 10.61 -18.57 -2.72
CA HIS A 112 11.80 -17.75 -2.94
C HIS A 112 11.47 -16.31 -3.39
N GLY A 113 10.20 -15.93 -3.35
CA GLY A 113 9.74 -14.62 -3.77
C GLY A 113 10.18 -13.52 -2.79
N LEU A 114 10.01 -12.27 -3.20
CA LEU A 114 10.29 -11.13 -2.35
C LEU A 114 9.47 -11.19 -1.05
N PRO A 115 10.01 -10.66 0.07
CA PRO A 115 9.33 -10.66 1.36
C PRO A 115 7.97 -9.94 1.28
N VAL A 116 6.88 -10.71 1.36
CA VAL A 116 5.52 -10.27 1.05
C VAL A 116 5.08 -9.07 1.89
N THR A 117 5.32 -9.11 3.19
CA THR A 117 4.92 -8.01 4.09
C THR A 117 5.65 -6.72 3.76
N GLN A 118 6.94 -6.80 3.44
CA GLN A 118 7.76 -5.64 3.11
C GLN A 118 7.42 -5.06 1.74
N THR A 119 7.10 -5.91 0.75
CA THR A 119 6.66 -5.43 -0.57
C THR A 119 5.28 -4.79 -0.50
N LEU A 120 4.34 -5.36 0.25
CA LEU A 120 3.03 -4.74 0.48
C LEU A 120 3.19 -3.39 1.18
N HIS A 121 4.04 -3.32 2.21
CA HIS A 121 4.33 -2.05 2.87
C HIS A 121 4.91 -1.00 1.90
N LEU A 122 5.87 -1.39 1.06
CA LEU A 122 6.47 -0.50 0.07
C LEU A 122 5.44 0.04 -0.93
N ILE A 123 4.53 -0.82 -1.43
CA ILE A 123 3.48 -0.44 -2.37
C ILE A 123 2.49 0.54 -1.71
N ILE A 124 2.09 0.27 -0.47
CA ILE A 124 1.21 1.17 0.29
C ILE A 124 1.93 2.52 0.50
N ALA A 125 3.16 2.51 1.00
CA ALA A 125 3.92 3.71 1.26
C ALA A 125 4.16 4.55 -0.01
N SER A 126 4.49 3.90 -1.14
CA SER A 126 4.69 4.59 -2.41
C SER A 126 3.39 5.19 -2.94
N THR A 127 2.26 4.51 -2.75
CA THR A 127 0.94 5.02 -3.11
C THR A 127 0.59 6.27 -2.29
N PHE A 128 0.77 6.23 -0.98
CA PHE A 128 0.53 7.40 -0.12
C PHE A 128 1.49 8.57 -0.42
N LEU A 129 2.75 8.28 -0.72
CA LEU A 129 3.72 9.30 -1.10
C LEU A 129 3.33 9.94 -2.44
N LEU A 130 2.90 9.14 -3.42
CA LEU A 130 2.41 9.63 -4.70
C LEU A 130 1.17 10.52 -4.52
N CYS A 131 0.20 10.11 -3.69
CA CYS A 131 -0.95 10.93 -3.34
C CYS A 131 -0.53 12.29 -2.77
N GLY A 132 0.44 12.31 -1.85
CA GLY A 132 0.96 13.55 -1.27
C GLY A 132 1.66 14.45 -2.30
N ALA A 133 2.48 13.86 -3.18
CA ALA A 133 3.18 14.59 -4.23
C ALA A 133 2.22 15.22 -5.25
N LEU A 134 1.15 14.50 -5.60
CA LEU A 134 0.14 15.01 -6.53
C LEU A 134 -0.63 16.20 -5.94
N VAL A 135 -0.99 16.13 -4.65
CA VAL A 135 -1.64 17.24 -3.95
C VAL A 135 -0.74 18.49 -3.95
N GLU A 136 0.55 18.34 -3.66
CA GLU A 136 1.50 19.45 -3.67
C GLU A 136 1.65 20.08 -5.07
N ALA A 137 1.65 19.24 -6.12
CA ALA A 137 1.73 19.70 -7.49
C ALA A 137 0.51 20.55 -7.90
N GLU A 138 -0.69 20.17 -7.44
CA GLU A 138 -1.91 20.96 -7.67
C GLU A 138 -1.84 22.33 -6.96
N PHE A 139 -1.37 22.38 -5.71
CA PHE A 139 -1.19 23.64 -4.99
C PHE A 139 -0.20 24.58 -5.71
N GLN A 140 0.90 24.06 -6.25
CA GLN A 140 1.84 24.85 -7.05
C GLN A 140 1.21 25.33 -8.37
N GLY A 141 0.38 24.49 -9.00
CA GLY A 141 -0.40 24.85 -10.18
C GLY A 141 -1.29 26.07 -9.93
N ASP A 142 -2.07 26.05 -8.84
CA ASP A 142 -2.97 27.15 -8.49
C ASP A 142 -2.21 28.44 -8.15
N GLU A 143 -1.08 28.38 -7.42
CA GLU A 143 -0.25 29.56 -7.16
C GLU A 143 0.29 30.19 -8.45
N SER A 144 0.70 29.36 -9.42
CA SER A 144 1.23 29.84 -10.70
C SER A 144 0.17 30.56 -11.53
N GLN A 145 -1.07 30.08 -11.55
CA GLN A 145 -2.20 30.72 -12.23
C GLN A 145 -2.53 32.08 -11.62
N LEU A 146 -2.56 32.17 -10.29
CA LEU A 146 -2.76 33.43 -9.56
C LEU A 146 -1.69 34.47 -9.86
N ARG A 147 -0.41 34.05 -10.03
CA ARG A 147 0.64 34.98 -10.47
C ARG A 147 0.40 35.45 -11.89
N ILE A 148 0.08 34.57 -12.83
CA ILE A 148 -0.15 34.93 -14.24
C ILE A 148 -1.33 35.91 -14.35
N GLY A 149 -2.45 35.65 -13.65
CA GLY A 149 -3.60 36.55 -13.63
C GLY A 149 -3.29 37.96 -13.08
N LYS A 150 -2.34 38.08 -12.12
CA LYS A 150 -1.87 39.40 -11.64
C LYS A 150 -1.03 40.16 -12.68
N TYR A 151 -0.33 39.47 -13.57
CA TYR A 151 0.50 40.10 -14.61
C TYR A 151 -0.25 40.39 -15.91
N PHE A 152 -1.41 39.75 -16.15
CA PHE A 152 -2.27 39.97 -17.31
C PHE A 152 -3.72 40.36 -16.91
N PRO A 153 -3.94 41.54 -16.30
CA PRO A 153 -5.27 41.96 -15.86
C PRO A 153 -6.18 42.54 -16.98
N PHE A 154 -5.83 42.40 -18.27
CA PHE A 154 -6.42 43.20 -19.36
C PHE A 154 -7.17 42.38 -20.44
N PHE A 155 -7.57 41.15 -20.15
CA PHE A 155 -8.44 40.37 -21.04
C PHE A 155 -9.71 39.96 -20.30
N ASP A 156 -10.51 40.95 -19.93
CA ASP A 156 -11.95 40.86 -19.67
C ASP A 156 -12.64 41.98 -20.44
#